data_AF-A0A1D1URL6-F1
#
_entry.id   AF-A0A1D1URL6-F1
#
_cell.length_a   1.000
_cell.length_b   1.000
_cell.length_c   1.000
_cell.angle_alpha   90.00
_cell.angle_beta   90.00
_cell.angle_gamma   90.00
#
_symmetry.space_group_name_H-M   'P 1'
#
loop_
_entity.id
_entity.type
_entity.pdbx_description
1 polymer ?
#
loop_
_entity_poly.entity_id
_entity_poly.type
_entity_poly.pdbx_seq_one_letter_code
_entity_poly.pdbx_strand_id
1 'polypeptide(L)'
;MLASAEVLQSVYLETDLDGKRFAQLFWNRTFQFPSRNLTIGPYGTRVVDVVFSRLNITSGGIEENWRYGATRKTIVATSTRAASWPWTGGAPPLDHPPCGYRGELCSATTRAFAAEVPAVVAAMALTALVCSICCYLKRLKADSSAGWWLICDEHLVTAVLPKSTKLDLSFS
;
A
#
# COMPACT_ATOMS: atom_id res chain seq x y z
N MET A 1 -0.47 -36.55 -45.46
CA MET A 1 -0.23 -35.60 -46.57
C MET A 1 0.30 -34.29 -45.99
N LEU A 2 1.17 -33.60 -46.72
CA LEU A 2 1.67 -32.27 -46.34
C LEU A 2 0.76 -31.21 -46.96
N ALA A 3 0.39 -30.15 -46.22
CA ALA A 3 -0.46 -29.07 -46.75
C ALA A 3 0.16 -28.41 -47.99
N SER A 4 1.49 -28.30 -48.05
CA SER A 4 2.19 -27.77 -49.22
C SER A 4 2.03 -28.66 -50.46
N ALA A 5 2.03 -29.98 -50.29
CA ALA A 5 1.81 -30.90 -51.40
C ALA A 5 0.37 -30.81 -51.94
N GLU A 6 -0.62 -30.65 -51.06
CA GLU A 6 -2.02 -30.45 -51.46
C GLU A 6 -2.20 -29.15 -52.25
N VAL A 7 -1.62 -28.05 -51.78
CA VAL A 7 -1.67 -26.78 -52.51
C VAL A 7 -0.93 -26.88 -53.83
N LEU A 8 0.28 -27.45 -53.85
CA LEU A 8 1.07 -27.62 -55.09
C LEU A 8 0.33 -28.47 -56.11
N GLN A 9 -0.32 -29.56 -55.69
CA GLN A 9 -1.14 -30.40 -56.56
C GLN A 9 -2.34 -29.65 -57.15
N SER A 10 -2.86 -28.63 -56.47
CA SER A 10 -3.97 -27.82 -56.99
C SER A 10 -3.57 -26.83 -58.09
N VAL A 11 -2.28 -26.50 -58.20
CA VAL A 11 -1.76 -25.49 -59.14
C VAL A 11 -0.64 -26.01 -60.03
N TYR A 12 -0.47 -27.33 -60.14
CA TYR A 12 0.66 -27.94 -60.87
C TYR A 12 0.73 -27.58 -62.38
N LEU A 13 -0.37 -27.09 -62.96
CA LEU A 13 -0.45 -26.64 -64.35
C LEU A 13 -0.27 -25.13 -64.53
N GLU A 14 -0.23 -24.36 -63.44
CA GLU A 14 0.00 -22.91 -63.50
C GLU A 14 1.49 -22.62 -63.74
N THR A 15 1.80 -21.99 -64.87
CA THR A 15 3.17 -21.64 -65.27
C THR A 15 3.62 -20.29 -64.73
N ASP A 16 2.69 -19.46 -64.25
CA ASP A 16 2.94 -18.10 -63.72
C ASP A 16 2.57 -18.02 -62.23
N LEU A 17 3.27 -18.80 -61.41
CA LEU A 17 3.03 -18.88 -59.97
C LEU A 17 4.16 -18.20 -59.18
N ASP A 18 3.91 -16.97 -58.73
CA ASP A 18 4.80 -16.26 -57.81
C ASP A 18 4.67 -16.80 -56.36
N GLY A 19 5.73 -16.70 -55.56
CA GLY A 19 5.76 -17.15 -54.17
C GLY A 19 4.70 -16.46 -53.30
N LYS A 20 4.39 -15.18 -53.57
CA LYS A 20 3.30 -14.48 -52.88
C LYS A 20 1.94 -15.10 -53.21
N ARG A 21 1.70 -15.40 -54.50
CA ARG A 21 0.47 -16.03 -54.96
C ARG A 21 0.33 -17.43 -54.36
N PHE A 22 1.40 -18.21 -54.41
CA PHE A 22 1.45 -19.53 -53.79
C PHE A 22 1.13 -19.50 -52.29
N ALA A 23 1.70 -18.56 -51.53
CA ALA A 23 1.41 -18.40 -50.11
C ALA A 23 -0.06 -18.03 -49.83
N GLN A 24 -0.69 -17.22 -50.69
CA GLN A 24 -2.10 -16.84 -50.55
C GLN A 24 -3.06 -18.01 -50.78
N LEU A 25 -2.66 -19.03 -51.55
CA LEU A 25 -3.47 -20.24 -51.75
C LEU A 25 -3.68 -21.06 -50.47
N PHE A 26 -2.90 -20.79 -49.43
CA PHE A 26 -3.07 -21.39 -48.11
C PHE A 26 -4.09 -20.65 -47.25
N TRP A 27 -4.43 -19.40 -47.56
CA TRP A 27 -5.25 -18.55 -46.70
C TRP A 27 -6.70 -19.00 -46.70
N ASN A 28 -7.37 -18.84 -45.55
CA ASN A 28 -8.76 -19.21 -45.36
C ASN A 28 -9.08 -20.67 -45.75
N ARG A 29 -8.16 -21.60 -45.48
CA ARG A 29 -8.31 -23.04 -45.78
C ARG A 29 -8.05 -23.90 -44.56
N THR A 30 -8.67 -25.08 -44.56
CA THR A 30 -8.45 -26.12 -43.56
C THR A 30 -7.91 -27.38 -44.23
N PHE A 31 -6.76 -27.84 -43.75
CA PHE A 31 -6.07 -29.04 -44.21
C PHE A 31 -6.27 -30.17 -43.21
N GLN A 32 -6.60 -31.36 -43.70
CA GLN A 32 -6.85 -32.54 -42.88
C GLN A 32 -5.52 -33.30 -42.66
N PHE A 33 -5.05 -33.35 -41.41
CA PHE A 33 -3.91 -34.20 -41.05
C PHE A 33 -4.37 -35.35 -40.14
N PRO A 34 -3.66 -36.50 -40.13
CA PRO A 34 -4.01 -37.64 -39.27
C PRO A 34 -4.09 -37.30 -37.78
N SER A 35 -3.31 -36.32 -37.32
CA SER A 35 -3.29 -35.90 -35.91
C SER A 35 -4.32 -34.82 -35.57
N ARG A 36 -4.56 -33.86 -36.47
CA ARG A 36 -5.48 -32.74 -36.28
C ARG A 36 -5.67 -31.92 -37.54
N ASN A 37 -6.75 -31.16 -37.59
CA ASN A 37 -6.98 -30.22 -38.67
C ASN A 37 -6.07 -28.99 -38.51
N LEU A 38 -5.52 -28.52 -39.63
CA LEU A 38 -4.73 -27.30 -39.71
C LEU A 38 -5.55 -26.25 -40.45
N THR A 39 -6.06 -25.26 -39.72
CA THR A 39 -6.75 -24.12 -40.33
C THR A 39 -5.82 -22.92 -40.42
N ILE A 40 -5.73 -22.33 -41.60
CA ILE A 40 -5.04 -21.06 -41.84
C ILE A 40 -6.11 -20.00 -42.06
N GLY A 41 -6.05 -18.93 -41.28
CA GLY A 41 -7.00 -17.83 -41.30
C GLY A 41 -6.87 -16.94 -42.54
N PRO A 42 -7.70 -15.89 -42.63
CA PRO A 42 -7.74 -15.01 -43.80
C PRO A 42 -6.48 -14.16 -43.97
N TYR A 43 -5.65 -14.03 -42.94
CA TYR A 43 -4.41 -13.25 -42.96
C TYR A 43 -3.15 -14.11 -43.08
N GLY A 44 -3.29 -15.39 -43.45
CA GLY A 44 -2.16 -16.32 -43.57
C GLY A 44 -1.59 -16.81 -42.24
N THR A 45 -2.23 -16.50 -41.11
CA THR A 45 -1.83 -16.98 -39.79
C THR A 45 -2.59 -18.25 -39.44
N ARG A 46 -1.95 -19.14 -38.68
CA ARG A 46 -2.59 -20.37 -38.23
C ARG A 46 -3.62 -20.08 -37.15
N VAL A 47 -4.81 -20.67 -37.28
CA VAL A 47 -5.80 -20.71 -36.21
C VAL A 47 -5.43 -21.88 -35.29
N VAL A 48 -5.04 -21.59 -34.05
CA VAL A 48 -4.46 -22.57 -33.11
C VAL A 48 -5.25 -22.59 -31.82
N ASP A 49 -5.71 -23.77 -31.44
CA ASP A 49 -6.30 -24.01 -30.12
C ASP A 49 -5.22 -23.98 -29.04
N VAL A 50 -5.57 -23.41 -27.87
CA VAL A 50 -4.66 -23.31 -26.72
C VAL A 50 -5.09 -24.28 -25.64
N VAL A 51 -4.13 -24.99 -25.06
CA VAL A 51 -4.36 -25.94 -23.97
C VAL A 51 -3.76 -25.37 -22.69
N PHE A 52 -4.56 -25.32 -21.63
CA PHE A 52 -4.15 -24.91 -20.29
C PHE A 52 -4.04 -26.14 -19.42
N SER A 53 -2.81 -26.44 -19.03
CA SER A 53 -2.50 -27.59 -18.20
C SER A 53 -2.07 -27.17 -16.80
N ARG A 54 -2.44 -27.97 -15.79
CA ARG A 54 -2.06 -27.76 -14.39
C ARG A 54 -1.44 -29.01 -13.81
N LEU A 55 -0.61 -28.81 -12.80
CA LEU A 55 -0.06 -29.89 -12.00
C LEU A 55 -1.16 -30.53 -11.15
N ASN A 56 -1.31 -31.84 -11.27
CA ASN A 56 -2.08 -32.65 -10.34
C ASN A 56 -1.17 -33.02 -9.16
N ILE A 57 -1.45 -32.46 -7.99
CA ILE A 57 -0.65 -32.67 -6.77
C ILE A 57 -0.71 -34.14 -6.29
N THR A 58 -1.80 -34.86 -6.59
CA THR A 58 -1.98 -36.25 -6.17
C THR A 58 -1.20 -37.22 -7.07
N SER A 59 -1.25 -37.04 -8.39
CA SER A 59 -0.56 -37.92 -9.35
C SER A 59 0.86 -37.47 -9.67
N GLY A 60 1.22 -36.21 -9.38
CA GLY A 60 2.46 -35.57 -9.79
C GLY A 60 2.53 -35.23 -11.29
N GLY A 61 1.48 -35.52 -12.06
CA GLY A 61 1.45 -35.32 -13.51
C GLY A 61 0.89 -33.95 -13.90
N ILE A 62 1.26 -33.47 -15.09
CA ILE A 62 0.62 -32.32 -15.73
C ILE A 62 -0.59 -32.81 -16.52
N GLU A 63 -1.77 -32.29 -16.19
CA GLU A 63 -3.04 -32.66 -16.82
C GLU A 63 -3.65 -31.45 -17.52
N GLU A 64 -4.39 -31.69 -18.60
CA GLU A 64 -5.14 -30.66 -19.31
C GLU A 64 -6.45 -30.32 -18.58
N ASN A 65 -6.62 -29.06 -18.18
CA ASN A 65 -7.77 -28.59 -17.42
C ASN A 65 -8.74 -27.78 -18.28
N TRP A 66 -8.21 -26.95 -19.18
CA TRP A 66 -9.03 -26.18 -20.11
C TRP A 66 -8.45 -26.20 -21.52
N ARG A 67 -9.36 -26.06 -22.48
CA ARG A 67 -9.04 -25.89 -23.90
C ARG A 67 -9.75 -24.67 -24.44
N TYR A 68 -8.99 -23.77 -25.04
CA TYR A 68 -9.52 -22.67 -25.84
C TYR A 68 -9.60 -23.09 -27.30
N GLY A 69 -10.81 -23.11 -27.85
CA GLY A 69 -11.05 -23.33 -29.27
C GLY A 69 -10.97 -22.01 -30.03
N ALA A 70 -9.93 -21.80 -30.83
CA ALA A 70 -9.70 -20.51 -31.49
C ALA A 70 -10.76 -20.17 -32.55
N THR A 71 -11.34 -21.18 -33.20
CA THR A 71 -12.43 -20.99 -34.18
C THR A 71 -13.72 -20.51 -33.51
N ARG A 72 -14.05 -21.08 -32.35
CA ARG A 72 -15.28 -20.72 -31.60
C ARG A 72 -15.07 -19.57 -30.62
N LYS A 73 -13.81 -19.23 -30.33
CA LYS A 73 -13.40 -18.26 -29.30
C LYS A 73 -13.95 -18.59 -27.91
N THR A 74 -14.08 -19.88 -27.60
CA THR A 74 -14.62 -20.35 -26.31
C THR A 74 -13.60 -21.17 -25.55
N ILE A 75 -13.63 -21.07 -24.22
CA ILE A 75 -12.89 -21.93 -23.30
C ILE A 75 -13.83 -23.01 -22.78
N VAL A 76 -13.40 -24.27 -22.82
CA VAL A 76 -14.13 -25.41 -22.28
C VAL A 76 -13.28 -26.09 -21.22
N ALA A 77 -13.89 -26.43 -20.08
CA ALA A 77 -13.28 -27.25 -19.05
C ALA A 77 -13.25 -28.72 -19.52
N THR A 78 -12.06 -29.31 -19.59
CA THR A 78 -11.84 -30.70 -20.01
C THR A 78 -11.79 -31.66 -18.83
N SER A 79 -11.59 -31.14 -17.62
CA SER A 79 -11.49 -31.91 -16.38
C SER A 79 -12.32 -31.28 -15.27
N THR A 80 -12.88 -32.08 -14.37
CA THR A 80 -13.56 -31.59 -13.16
C THR A 80 -12.61 -30.79 -12.25
N ARG A 81 -11.29 -31.07 -12.33
CA ARG A 81 -10.25 -30.30 -11.61
C ARG A 81 -10.05 -28.90 -12.16
N ALA A 82 -10.59 -28.58 -13.34
CA ALA A 82 -10.58 -27.22 -13.86
C ALA A 82 -11.28 -26.26 -12.89
N ALA A 83 -12.38 -26.67 -12.28
CA ALA A 83 -13.12 -25.83 -11.35
C ALA A 83 -12.46 -25.73 -9.95
N SER A 84 -11.54 -26.64 -9.62
CA SER A 84 -10.97 -26.74 -8.27
C SER A 84 -9.58 -26.09 -8.18
N TRP A 85 -9.48 -25.12 -7.29
CA TRP A 85 -8.23 -24.46 -6.94
C TRP A 85 -7.69 -24.99 -5.61
N PRO A 86 -6.37 -25.18 -5.47
CA PRO A 86 -5.76 -25.70 -4.25
C PRO A 86 -5.82 -24.71 -3.07
N TRP A 87 -6.15 -23.44 -3.32
CA TRP A 87 -6.32 -22.43 -2.28
C TRP A 87 -7.63 -22.64 -1.51
N THR A 88 -7.68 -22.12 -0.28
CA THR A 88 -8.78 -22.31 0.67
C THR A 88 -10.13 -21.94 0.06
N GLY A 89 -10.98 -22.94 -0.17
CA GLY A 89 -12.35 -22.77 -0.68
C GLY A 89 -12.58 -23.24 -2.12
N GLY A 90 -11.57 -23.77 -2.82
CA GLY A 90 -11.75 -24.33 -4.17
C GLY A 90 -11.95 -23.28 -5.28
N ALA A 91 -11.98 -22.00 -4.94
CA ALA A 91 -12.16 -20.88 -5.86
C ALA A 91 -10.82 -20.31 -6.35
N PRO A 92 -10.79 -19.71 -7.57
CA PRO A 92 -9.60 -19.03 -8.06
C PRO A 92 -9.18 -17.91 -7.10
N PRO A 93 -7.87 -17.64 -6.96
CA PRO A 93 -7.41 -16.46 -6.24
C PRO A 93 -7.93 -15.20 -6.93
N LEU A 94 -8.10 -14.14 -6.14
CA LEU A 94 -8.40 -12.83 -6.69
C LEU A 94 -7.23 -12.34 -7.56
N ASP A 95 -7.55 -11.64 -8.65
CA ASP A 95 -6.56 -11.06 -9.57
C ASP A 95 -5.71 -9.97 -8.90
N HIS A 96 -6.25 -9.31 -7.87
CA HIS A 96 -5.55 -8.33 -7.06
C HIS A 96 -5.87 -8.52 -5.57
N PRO A 97 -4.95 -8.15 -4.67
CA PRO A 97 -5.24 -8.16 -3.23
C PRO A 97 -6.39 -7.19 -2.89
N PRO A 98 -7.29 -7.54 -1.95
CA PRO A 98 -8.41 -6.67 -1.54
C PRO A 98 -7.97 -5.28 -1.04
N CYS A 99 -6.82 -5.20 -0.40
CA CYS A 99 -6.25 -3.94 0.10
C CYS A 99 -5.38 -3.19 -0.92
N GLY A 100 -5.30 -3.66 -2.16
CA GLY A 100 -4.34 -3.16 -3.13
C GLY A 100 -2.94 -3.73 -2.93
N TYR A 101 -2.08 -3.57 -3.93
CA TYR A 101 -0.74 -4.18 -3.91
C TYR A 101 0.18 -3.57 -2.84
N ARG A 102 -0.09 -2.33 -2.43
CA ARG A 102 0.66 -1.58 -1.43
C ARG A 102 -0.16 -1.27 -0.17
N GLY A 103 -1.34 -1.85 -0.03
CA GLY A 103 -2.25 -1.51 1.08
C GLY A 103 -2.92 -0.15 0.89
N GLU A 104 -2.99 0.38 -0.32
CA GLU A 104 -3.54 1.70 -0.64
C GLU A 104 -5.08 1.78 -0.55
N LEU A 105 -5.77 0.65 -0.76
CA LEU A 105 -7.24 0.60 -0.76
C LEU A 105 -7.79 0.39 0.65
N CYS A 106 -7.04 -0.30 1.50
CA CYS A 106 -7.35 -0.36 2.91
C CYS A 106 -6.84 0.92 3.53
N SER A 107 -7.75 1.76 4.02
CA SER A 107 -7.36 2.95 4.78
C SER A 107 -6.44 2.49 5.90
N ALA A 108 -5.14 2.68 5.72
CA ALA A 108 -4.18 2.53 6.79
C ALA A 108 -4.76 3.30 7.96
N THR A 109 -4.65 2.72 9.14
CA THR A 109 -5.09 3.20 10.45
C THR A 109 -4.54 4.60 10.76
N THR A 110 -4.90 5.59 9.95
CA THR A 110 -4.52 7.00 10.02
C THR A 110 -5.33 7.67 11.13
N ARG A 111 -6.30 6.95 11.72
CA ARG A 111 -7.00 7.34 12.95
C ARG A 111 -6.16 7.14 14.21
N ALA A 112 -5.18 6.23 14.23
CA ALA A 112 -4.37 6.01 15.43
C ALA A 112 -3.36 7.16 15.67
N PHE A 113 -2.81 7.76 14.61
CA PHE A 113 -1.85 8.85 14.75
C PHE A 113 -2.45 10.25 14.66
N ALA A 114 -3.66 10.42 14.11
CA ALA A 114 -4.27 11.74 13.96
C ALA A 114 -4.78 12.35 15.28
N ALA A 115 -5.10 11.55 16.29
CA ALA A 115 -5.63 12.03 17.57
C ALA A 115 -4.54 12.21 18.66
N GLU A 116 -3.48 11.40 18.64
CA GLU A 116 -2.44 11.42 19.68
C GLU A 116 -1.46 12.58 19.53
N VAL A 117 -1.11 12.94 18.29
CA VAL A 117 -0.18 14.04 18.01
C VAL A 117 -0.69 15.40 18.52
N PRO A 118 -1.94 15.84 18.26
CA PRO A 118 -2.42 17.12 18.78
C PRO A 118 -2.53 17.14 20.31
N ALA A 119 -2.84 16.01 20.95
CA ALA A 119 -2.93 15.93 22.41
C ALA A 119 -1.57 16.17 23.09
N VAL A 120 -0.51 15.55 22.57
CA VAL A 120 0.86 15.73 23.10
C VAL A 120 1.34 17.17 22.88
N VAL A 121 1.08 17.76 21.71
CA VAL A 121 1.44 19.16 21.42
C VAL A 121 0.70 20.13 22.34
N ALA A 122 -0.59 19.92 22.59
CA ALA A 122 -1.36 20.75 23.50
C ALA A 122 -0.86 20.64 24.96
N ALA A 123 -0.50 19.45 25.42
CA ALA A 123 0.05 19.24 26.76
C ALA A 123 1.41 19.95 26.95
N MET A 124 2.28 19.89 25.94
CA MET A 124 3.56 20.62 25.98
C MET A 124 3.37 22.15 26.00
N ALA A 125 2.41 22.67 25.23
CA ALA A 125 2.11 24.10 25.22
C ALA A 125 1.57 24.58 26.57
N LEU A 126 0.68 23.80 27.20
CA LEU A 126 0.12 24.12 28.52
C LEU A 126 1.18 24.10 29.63
N THR A 127 2.08 23.10 29.63
CA THR A 127 3.16 23.03 30.62
C THR A 127 4.14 24.19 30.46
N ALA A 128 4.52 24.55 29.23
CA ALA A 128 5.36 25.72 28.96
C ALA A 128 4.71 27.04 29.43
N LEU A 129 3.40 27.20 29.20
CA LEU A 129 2.64 28.36 29.66
C LEU A 129 2.63 28.47 31.19
N VAL A 130 2.31 27.37 31.88
CA VAL A 130 2.30 27.33 33.35
C VAL A 130 3.69 27.63 33.91
N CYS A 131 4.74 27.01 33.37
CA CYS A 131 6.12 27.28 33.78
C CYS A 131 6.50 28.76 33.58
N SER A 132 6.12 29.36 32.45
CA SER A 132 6.35 30.78 32.18
C SER A 132 5.66 31.68 33.20
N ILE A 133 4.38 31.41 33.50
CA ILE A 133 3.61 32.14 34.52
C ILE A 133 4.26 31.98 35.90
N CYS A 134 4.61 30.75 36.30
CA CYS A 134 5.26 30.50 37.58
C CYS A 134 6.61 31.24 37.69
N CYS A 135 7.42 31.23 36.65
CA CYS A 135 8.68 31.97 36.59
C CYS A 135 8.46 33.48 36.69
N TYR A 136 7.44 34.01 36.00
CA TYR A 136 7.08 35.43 36.05
C TYR A 136 6.62 35.84 37.46
N LEU A 137 5.71 35.08 38.09
CA LEU A 137 5.23 35.34 39.44
C LEU A 137 6.34 35.26 40.49
N LYS A 138 7.29 34.32 40.33
CA LYS A 138 8.47 34.24 41.20
C LYS A 138 9.37 35.47 41.07
N ARG A 139 9.58 35.98 39.85
CA ARG A 139 10.34 37.23 39.64
C ARG A 139 9.66 38.43 40.29
N LEU A 140 8.36 38.61 40.07
CA LEU A 140 7.60 39.69 40.71
C LEU A 140 7.67 39.64 42.24
N LYS A 141 7.60 38.44 42.83
CA LYS A 141 7.71 38.28 44.28
C LYS A 141 9.13 38.57 44.79
N ALA A 142 10.15 38.15 44.05
CA ALA A 142 11.55 38.48 44.37
C ALA A 142 11.78 39.99 44.37
N ASP A 143 11.28 40.69 43.35
CA ASP A 143 11.38 42.16 43.23
C ASP A 143 10.63 42.87 44.38
N SER A 144 9.46 42.36 44.80
CA SER A 144 8.74 42.89 45.96
C SER A 144 9.39 42.59 47.31
N SER A 145 10.23 41.55 47.39
CA SER A 145 10.97 41.17 48.60
C SER A 145 12.37 41.81 48.69
N ALA A 146 12.75 42.61 47.71
CA ALA A 146 13.93 43.46 47.80
C ALA A 146 13.69 44.43 48.97
N GLY A 147 14.23 44.08 50.14
CA GLY A 147 14.05 44.78 51.39
C GLY A 147 14.79 46.11 51.43
N TRP A 148 14.55 46.98 50.44
CA TRP A 148 15.14 48.30 50.32
C TRP A 148 14.75 49.22 51.49
N TRP A 149 13.73 48.85 52.26
CA TRP A 149 13.29 49.52 53.49
C TRP A 149 13.85 48.91 54.79
N LEU A 150 14.66 47.84 54.75
CA LEU A 150 15.32 47.30 55.94
C LEU A 150 16.52 48.18 56.29
N ILE A 151 16.43 48.91 57.41
CA ILE A 151 17.51 49.74 57.93
C ILE A 151 18.51 48.85 58.67
N CYS A 152 19.79 48.87 58.25
CA CYS A 152 20.87 48.16 58.93
C CYS A 152 21.25 48.88 60.25
N ASP A 153 21.53 48.10 61.31
CA ASP A 153 21.86 48.60 62.66
C ASP A 153 23.06 49.57 62.69
N GLU A 154 23.93 49.49 61.69
CA GLU A 154 25.16 50.30 61.54
C GLU A 154 24.91 51.81 61.35
N HIS A 155 23.66 52.26 61.19
CA HIS A 155 23.29 53.69 61.08
C HIS A 155 22.59 54.28 62.31
N LEU A 156 22.39 53.52 63.40
CA LEU A 156 21.75 54.02 64.61
C LEU A 156 22.75 54.80 65.50
N VAL A 157 22.88 56.11 65.27
CA VAL A 157 23.56 57.02 66.20
C VAL A 157 22.66 57.25 67.42
N THR A 158 22.95 56.57 68.53
CA THR A 158 22.26 56.80 69.80
C THR A 158 22.87 58.02 70.52
N ALA A 159 22.10 59.11 70.60
CA ALA A 159 22.47 60.24 71.45
C ALA A 159 22.28 59.82 72.93
N VAL A 160 23.36 59.79 73.70
CA VAL A 160 23.31 59.46 75.14
C VAL A 160 22.71 60.63 75.91
N LEU A 161 21.50 60.45 76.44
CA LEU A 161 20.87 61.40 77.37
C LEU A 161 21.39 61.17 78.81
N PRO A 162 21.73 62.22 79.57
CA PRO A 162 22.17 62.08 80.95
C PRO A 162 21.04 61.68 81.91
N LYS A 163 21.41 60.86 82.89
CA LYS A 163 20.59 60.12 83.86
C LYS A 163 19.74 61.05 84.75
N SER A 164 18.42 60.92 84.73
CA SER A 164 17.55 61.69 85.63
C SER A 164 17.42 61.05 87.03
N THR A 165 17.47 61.92 88.02
CA THR A 165 17.37 61.66 89.46
C THR A 165 15.92 61.35 89.85
N LYS A 166 15.73 60.36 90.75
CA LYS A 166 14.42 59.93 91.27
C LYS A 166 13.68 61.06 92.00
N LEU A 167 12.37 61.13 91.77
CA LEU A 167 11.41 61.87 92.59
C LEU A 167 10.32 60.90 93.02
N ASP A 168 10.33 60.56 94.31
CA ASP A 168 9.24 59.87 95.00
C ASP A 168 8.10 60.87 95.24
N LEU A 169 6.87 60.48 94.88
CA LEU A 169 5.66 61.20 95.27
C LEU A 169 4.73 60.22 96.00
N SER A 170 4.60 60.48 97.30
CA SER A 170 3.57 59.98 98.23
C SER A 170 2.49 61.06 98.39
N PHE A 171 1.37 60.67 99.03
CA PHE A 171 0.13 61.38 99.40
C PHE A 171 -1.01 61.24 98.37
N SER A 172 -2.25 60.89 98.75
CA SER A 172 -2.87 60.54 100.04
C SER A 172 -4.13 59.71 99.76
#